data_AF-A0A7Y3U1M9-F1
#
_entry.id   AF-A0A7Y3U1M9-F1
#
_cell.length_a   1.000
_cell.length_b   1.000
_cell.length_c   1.000
_cell.angle_alpha   90.00
_cell.angle_beta   90.00
_cell.angle_gamma   90.00
#
_symmetry.space_group_name_H-M   'P 1'
#
loop_
_entity.id
_entity.type
_entity.pdbx_description
1 polymer ?
#
loop_
_entity_poly.entity_id
_entity_poly.type
_entity_poly.pdbx_seq_one_letter_code
_entity_poly.pdbx_strand_id
1 'polypeptide(L)'
;MKRDILTKDWVDWIDYWAVDFDYANKKEIVRIGKNGASEEAWTGSYIFENEWQSFRTKKNAELEFESSWHEYKKGGRYKIAIKVVDILGQDTTQVVEVKVE
;
A
#
# COMPACT_ATOMS: atom_id res chain seq x y z
N MET A 1 11.83 -22.13 -32.05
CA MET A 1 12.01 -21.16 -30.95
C MET A 1 11.16 -21.65 -29.78
N LYS A 2 11.77 -22.02 -28.65
CA LYS A 2 11.04 -22.48 -27.46
C LYS A 2 10.73 -21.23 -26.63
N ARG A 3 9.46 -21.02 -26.26
CA ARG A 3 9.05 -19.93 -25.37
C ARG A 3 8.90 -20.52 -23.98
N ASP A 4 9.57 -19.93 -23.00
CA ASP A 4 9.38 -20.28 -21.59
C ASP A 4 8.26 -19.44 -21.01
N ILE A 5 7.35 -20.08 -20.26
CA ILE A 5 6.26 -19.41 -19.56
C ILE A 5 6.79 -18.99 -18.19
N LEU A 6 6.96 -17.68 -18.01
CA LEU A 6 7.47 -17.08 -16.77
C LEU A 6 6.39 -16.86 -15.72
N THR A 7 5.12 -16.72 -16.14
CA THR A 7 3.98 -16.50 -15.25
C THR A 7 3.03 -17.70 -15.31
N LYS A 8 3.06 -18.53 -14.28
CA LYS A 8 2.20 -19.72 -14.14
C LYS A 8 1.03 -19.43 -13.21
N ASP A 9 1.29 -18.66 -12.16
CA ASP A 9 0.33 -18.25 -11.15
C ASP A 9 0.06 -16.75 -11.24
N TRP A 10 -1.10 -16.30 -10.76
CA TRP A 10 -1.45 -14.88 -10.81
C TRP A 10 -0.48 -14.00 -10.01
N VAL A 11 0.13 -14.55 -8.96
CA VAL A 11 1.13 -13.85 -8.13
C VAL A 11 2.44 -13.57 -8.86
N ASP A 12 2.72 -14.27 -9.96
CA ASP A 12 3.89 -14.01 -10.79
C ASP A 12 3.80 -12.66 -11.53
N TRP A 13 2.59 -12.08 -11.58
CA TRP A 13 2.37 -10.74 -12.11
C TRP A 13 2.64 -9.64 -11.09
N ILE A 14 2.89 -9.97 -9.82
CA ILE A 14 3.12 -8.98 -8.76
C ILE A 14 4.61 -8.72 -8.59
N ASP A 15 5.01 -7.44 -8.67
CA ASP A 15 6.39 -7.00 -8.51
C ASP A 15 6.65 -6.37 -7.14
N TYR A 16 5.65 -5.69 -6.58
CA TYR A 16 5.75 -5.01 -5.28
C TYR A 16 4.40 -5.05 -4.56
N TRP A 17 4.43 -5.15 -3.24
CA TRP A 17 3.29 -4.80 -2.42
C TRP A 17 3.72 -4.25 -1.06
N ALA A 18 2.83 -3.48 -0.43
CA ALA A 18 3.05 -2.82 0.85
C ALA A 18 1.79 -2.74 1.69
N VAL A 19 1.98 -2.55 2.98
CA VAL A 19 0.94 -2.47 3.99
C VAL A 19 1.13 -1.21 4.83
N ASP A 20 0.01 -0.54 5.06
CA ASP A 20 -0.20 0.50 6.06
C ASP A 20 -1.22 -0.06 7.07
N PHE A 21 -0.81 -0.24 8.32
CA PHE A 21 -1.61 -0.88 9.36
C PHE A 21 -2.61 0.08 10.02
N ASP A 22 -2.53 1.39 9.74
CA ASP A 22 -3.48 2.41 10.21
C ASP A 22 -3.65 3.57 9.20
N TYR A 23 -4.15 3.23 8.00
CA TYR A 23 -4.29 4.15 6.88
C TYR A 23 -5.13 5.39 7.20
N ALA A 24 -6.06 5.31 8.14
CA ALA A 24 -6.91 6.44 8.52
C ALA A 24 -6.23 7.44 9.48
N ASN A 25 -5.00 7.16 9.92
CA ASN A 25 -4.28 7.95 10.92
C ASN A 25 -3.92 9.36 10.41
N LYS A 26 -3.56 9.50 9.13
CA LYS A 26 -3.02 10.76 8.58
C LYS A 26 -3.77 11.25 7.36
N LYS A 27 -4.59 12.28 7.53
CA LYS A 27 -5.30 12.95 6.43
C LYS A 27 -4.31 13.57 5.44
N GLU A 28 -4.58 13.42 4.14
CA GLU A 28 -3.84 14.11 3.10
C GLU A 28 -4.30 15.57 2.98
N ILE A 29 -3.49 16.49 3.52
CA ILE A 29 -3.78 17.93 3.48
C ILE A 29 -2.91 18.59 2.41
N VAL A 30 -3.55 19.32 1.49
CA VAL A 30 -2.88 20.13 0.47
C VAL A 30 -3.06 21.62 0.75
N ARG A 31 -2.14 22.44 0.25
CA ARG A 31 -2.24 23.90 0.29
C ARG A 31 -2.71 24.43 -1.05
N ILE A 32 -3.83 25.15 -1.04
CA ILE A 32 -4.43 25.77 -2.23
C ILE A 32 -4.13 27.27 -2.18
N GLY A 33 -3.45 27.77 -3.22
CA GLY A 33 -3.22 29.20 -3.38
C GLY A 33 -4.46 29.90 -3.94
N LYS A 34 -4.96 30.92 -3.25
CA LYS A 34 -6.01 31.83 -3.74
C LYS A 34 -5.59 33.27 -3.49
N ASN A 35 -5.43 34.05 -4.55
CA ASN A 35 -5.18 35.50 -4.51
C ASN A 35 -4.04 35.94 -3.57
N GLY A 36 -2.93 35.20 -3.54
CA GLY A 36 -1.77 35.51 -2.69
C GLY A 36 -1.87 35.01 -1.23
N ALA A 37 -2.97 34.36 -0.85
CA ALA A 37 -3.12 33.61 0.39
C ALA A 37 -3.10 32.10 0.13
N SER A 38 -2.79 31.30 1.15
CA SER A 38 -2.86 29.84 1.12
C SER A 38 -3.89 29.31 2.12
N GLU A 39 -4.76 28.41 1.68
CA GLU A 39 -5.67 27.66 2.54
C GLU A 39 -5.28 26.18 2.57
N GLU A 40 -5.39 25.54 3.74
CA GLU A 40 -5.21 24.10 3.87
C GLU A 40 -6.54 23.39 3.65
N ALA A 41 -6.56 22.40 2.76
CA ALA A 41 -7.73 21.62 2.41
C ALA A 41 -7.42 20.13 2.47
N TRP A 42 -8.34 19.36 3.09
CA TRP A 42 -8.28 17.91 3.04
C TRP A 42 -8.75 17.42 1.67
N THR A 43 -8.01 16.49 1.07
CA THR A 43 -8.36 15.92 -0.24
C THR A 43 -9.50 14.91 -0.19
N GLY A 44 -9.87 14.44 1.01
CA GLY A 44 -10.77 13.31 1.23
C GLY A 44 -10.05 11.96 1.32
N SER A 45 -8.75 11.93 1.03
CA SER A 45 -7.89 10.74 1.11
C SER A 45 -6.96 10.80 2.32
N TYR A 46 -6.30 9.69 2.59
CA TYR A 46 -5.28 9.61 3.63
C TYR A 46 -3.91 9.34 3.02
N ILE A 47 -2.86 9.78 3.71
CA ILE A 47 -1.48 9.50 3.35
C ILE A 47 -1.22 8.02 3.61
N PHE A 48 -0.77 7.30 2.59
CA PHE A 48 -0.30 5.93 2.76
C PHE A 48 1.07 5.95 3.44
N GLU A 49 1.14 5.41 4.65
CA GLU A 49 2.37 5.25 5.42
C GLU A 49 2.88 3.82 5.18
N ASN A 50 3.98 3.71 4.42
CA ASN A 50 4.57 2.41 4.09
C ASN A 50 5.32 1.85 5.30
N GLU A 51 4.59 1.07 6.12
CA GLU A 51 5.12 0.44 7.33
C GLU A 51 5.77 -0.91 7.06
N TRP A 52 5.30 -1.62 6.02
CA TRP A 52 5.89 -2.88 5.57
C TRP A 52 5.77 -3.02 4.05
N GLN A 53 6.76 -3.63 3.40
CA GLN A 53 6.75 -3.89 1.97
C GLN A 53 7.55 -5.14 1.60
N SER A 54 7.19 -5.77 0.48
CA SER A 54 7.99 -6.77 -0.22
C SER A 54 8.01 -6.51 -1.72
N PHE A 55 9.14 -6.80 -2.36
CA PHE A 55 9.32 -6.55 -3.79
C PHE A 55 10.36 -7.47 -4.40
N ARG A 56 10.17 -7.77 -5.68
CA ARG A 56 11.14 -8.52 -6.47
C ARG A 56 12.26 -7.58 -6.93
N THR A 57 13.45 -8.15 -7.10
CA THR A 57 14.60 -7.45 -7.65
C THR A 57 15.19 -8.27 -8.80
N LYS A 58 16.04 -7.63 -9.61
CA LYS A 58 16.78 -8.35 -10.67
C LYS A 58 17.62 -9.51 -10.16
N LYS A 59 18.03 -9.49 -8.88
CA LYS A 59 18.87 -10.52 -8.25
C LYS A 59 18.07 -11.55 -7.47
N ASN A 60 16.94 -11.15 -6.90
CA ASN A 60 16.04 -12.03 -6.15
C ASN A 60 14.62 -11.83 -6.66
N ALA A 61 14.08 -12.85 -7.31
CA ALA A 61 12.72 -12.82 -7.81
C ALA A 61 11.69 -13.27 -6.78
N GLU A 62 12.07 -13.63 -5.55
CA GLU A 62 11.11 -14.04 -4.52
C GLU A 62 10.32 -12.83 -4.00
N LEU A 63 9.04 -13.08 -3.67
CA LEU A 63 8.13 -12.11 -3.07
C LEU A 63 7.58 -12.73 -1.78
N GLU A 64 7.68 -12.02 -0.66
CA GLU A 64 7.09 -12.45 0.60
C GLU A 64 5.59 -12.20 0.56
N PHE A 65 4.78 -13.16 1.00
CA PHE A 65 3.31 -13.05 1.03
C PHE A 65 2.74 -12.86 2.44
N GLU A 66 3.62 -12.77 3.44
CA GLU A 66 3.28 -12.52 4.83
C GLU A 66 3.97 -11.23 5.28
N SER A 67 3.21 -10.32 5.86
CA SER A 67 3.78 -9.10 6.43
C SER A 67 4.45 -9.39 7.77
N SER A 68 5.26 -8.44 8.24
CA SER A 68 5.67 -8.43 9.65
C SER A 68 4.45 -8.34 10.57
N TRP A 69 4.59 -8.90 11.77
CA TRP A 69 3.61 -8.76 12.85
C TRP A 69 3.48 -7.29 13.27
N HIS A 70 2.23 -6.83 13.43
CA HIS A 70 1.92 -5.50 13.96
C HIS A 70 1.10 -5.64 15.25
N GLU A 71 1.55 -4.99 16.32
CA GLU A 71 0.89 -5.02 17.63
C GLU A 71 0.10 -3.72 17.86
N TYR A 72 -1.21 -3.84 18.02
CA TYR A 72 -2.10 -2.72 18.34
C TYR A 72 -2.19 -2.52 19.85
N LYS A 73 -1.67 -1.40 20.35
CA LYS A 73 -1.64 -1.08 21.80
C LYS A 73 -3.00 -0.76 22.40
N LYS A 74 -4.00 -0.44 21.58
CA LYS A 74 -5.34 -0.07 22.01
C LYS A 74 -6.36 -0.85 21.19
N GLY A 75 -7.42 -1.32 21.84
CA GLY A 75 -8.60 -1.82 21.13
C GLY A 75 -9.25 -0.70 20.32
N GLY A 76 -9.83 -1.05 19.18
CA GLY A 76 -10.37 -0.07 18.23
C GLY A 76 -10.70 -0.66 16.88
N ARG A 77 -11.14 0.21 15.96
CA ARG A 77 -11.30 -0.13 14.55
C ARG A 77 -10.20 0.55 13.76
N TYR A 78 -9.44 -0.25 13.05
CA TYR A 78 -8.31 0.18 12.22
C TYR A 78 -8.64 -0.06 10.76
N LYS A 79 -8.15 0.82 9.89
CA LYS A 79 -8.24 0.64 8.44
C LYS A 79 -6.86 0.29 7.92
N ILE A 80 -6.67 -0.95 7.52
CA ILE A 80 -5.41 -1.43 6.95
C ILE A 80 -5.49 -1.22 5.43
N ALA A 81 -4.53 -0.51 4.85
CA ALA A 81 -4.41 -0.38 3.40
C ALA A 81 -3.32 -1.29 2.86
N ILE A 82 -3.64 -2.03 1.81
CA ILE A 82 -2.70 -2.88 1.08
C ILE A 82 -2.57 -2.31 -0.32
N LYS A 83 -1.34 -1.95 -0.69
CA LYS A 83 -1.00 -1.49 -2.04
C LYS A 83 -0.27 -2.61 -2.77
N VAL A 84 -0.71 -2.94 -3.97
CA VAL A 84 -0.10 -3.96 -4.84
C VAL A 84 0.24 -3.31 -6.18
N VAL A 85 1.44 -3.58 -6.69
CA VAL A 85 1.93 -3.10 -7.99
C VAL A 85 2.34 -4.30 -8.83
N ASP A 86 1.81 -4.36 -10.04
CA ASP A 86 2.13 -5.42 -11.00
C ASP A 86 3.44 -5.15 -11.77
N ILE A 87 3.90 -6.15 -12.52
CA ILE A 87 5.12 -6.08 -13.35
C ILE A 87 5.02 -5.06 -14.51
N LEU A 88 3.82 -4.56 -14.80
CA LEU A 88 3.57 -3.50 -15.79
C LEU A 88 3.52 -2.11 -15.15
N GLY A 89 3.63 -2.03 -13.81
CA GLY A 89 3.60 -0.80 -13.04
C GLY A 89 2.19 -0.31 -12.70
N GLN A 90 1.14 -1.10 -12.90
CA GLN A 90 -0.21 -0.72 -12.45
C GLN A 90 -0.33 -0.97 -10.96
N ASP A 91 -0.78 0.04 -10.21
CA ASP A 91 -1.02 -0.07 -8.77
C ASP A 91 -2.51 -0.18 -8.45
N THR A 92 -2.81 -0.95 -7.40
CA THR A 92 -4.15 -1.04 -6.80
C THR A 92 -4.00 -0.96 -5.30
N THR A 93 -4.88 -0.20 -4.65
CA THR A 93 -4.96 -0.13 -3.18
C THR A 93 -6.29 -0.70 -2.73
N GLN A 94 -6.26 -1.59 -1.73
CA GLN A 94 -7.44 -2.13 -1.06
C GLN A 94 -7.38 -1.77 0.43
N VAL A 95 -8.52 -1.35 0.98
CA VAL A 95 -8.63 -0.98 2.40
C VAL A 95 -9.54 -1.97 3.10
N VAL A 96 -9.04 -2.58 4.17
CA VAL A 96 -9.74 -3.56 5.00
C VAL A 96 -9.92 -2.98 6.39
N GLU A 97 -11.15 -3.05 6.92
CA GLU A 97 -11.43 -2.64 8.30
C GLU A 97 -11.25 -3.84 9.24
N VAL A 98 -10.44 -3.66 10.29
CA VAL A 98 -10.15 -4.67 11.32
C VAL A 98 -10.55 -4.13 12.67
N LYS A 99 -11.25 -4.95 13.46
CA LYS A 99 -11.57 -4.66 14.85
C LYS A 99 -10.58 -5.39 15.76
N VAL A 100 -9.87 -4.64 16.59
CA VAL A 100 -8.99 -5.16 17.65
C VAL A 100 -9.69 -4.97 18.99
N GLU A 101 -9.65 -5.99 19.85
CA GLU A 101 -10.30 -6.00 21.17
C GLU A 101 -9.34 -5.66 22.30
#